data_AF-Q9H4E5-F1
#
_entry.id   AF-Q9H4E5-F1
#
_cell.length_a   1.000
_cell.length_b   1.000
_cell.length_c   1.000
_cell.angle_alpha   90.00
_cell.angle_beta   90.00
_cell.angle_gamma   90.00
#
_symmetry.space_group_name_H-M   'P 1'
#
loop_
_entity.id
_entity.type
_entity.pdbx_description
1 polymer ?
#
loop_
_entity_poly.entity_id
_entity_poly.type
_entity_poly.pdbx_seq_one_letter_code
_entity_poly.pdbx_strand_id
1 'polypeptide(L)'
;MNCKEGTDSSCGCRGNDEKKMLKCVVVGDGAVGKTCLLMSYANDAFPEEYVPTVFDHYAVTVTVGGKQHLLGLYDTAGQEDYNQLRPLSYPNTDVFLICFSVVNPASYHNVQEEWVPELKDCMPHVPYVLIGTQIDLRDDPKTLARLLYMKEKPLTYEHGVKLAKAIGAQCYLECSALTQKGLKAVFDEAILTIFHPKKKKKRCSEGHSCCSII
;
A
#
# COMPACT_ATOMS: atom_id res chain seq x y z
N MET A 1 -15.10 -18.33 -58.15
CA MET A 1 -16.03 -17.26 -57.74
C MET A 1 -16.48 -17.53 -56.32
N ASN A 2 -16.34 -16.52 -55.45
CA ASN A 2 -16.71 -16.43 -54.03
C ASN A 2 -16.01 -17.39 -53.05
N CYS A 3 -14.85 -16.93 -52.55
CA CYS A 3 -14.42 -17.23 -51.18
C CYS A 3 -15.44 -16.61 -50.22
N LYS A 4 -16.08 -17.42 -49.37
CA LYS A 4 -16.93 -16.97 -48.28
C LYS A 4 -16.55 -17.69 -46.99
N GLU A 5 -16.57 -16.88 -45.93
CA GLU A 5 -16.77 -17.27 -44.53
C GLU A 5 -15.57 -17.95 -43.84
N GLY A 6 -14.52 -17.14 -43.64
CA GLY A 6 -13.68 -17.29 -42.45
C GLY A 6 -14.48 -16.84 -41.22
N THR A 7 -14.92 -17.79 -40.41
CA THR A 7 -15.44 -17.53 -39.07
C THR A 7 -14.27 -17.09 -38.19
N ASP A 8 -14.07 -15.78 -38.11
CA ASP A 8 -13.14 -15.21 -37.16
C ASP A 8 -13.80 -15.27 -35.78
N SER A 9 -13.49 -16.37 -35.07
CA SER A 9 -13.85 -16.58 -33.67
C SER A 9 -13.16 -15.50 -32.84
N SER A 10 -13.80 -14.33 -32.78
CA SER A 10 -13.36 -13.22 -31.96
C SER A 10 -13.24 -13.69 -30.52
N CYS A 11 -12.01 -13.63 -30.04
CA CYS A 11 -11.61 -13.92 -28.67
C CYS A 11 -12.50 -13.15 -27.71
N GLY A 12 -13.43 -13.84 -27.06
CA GLY A 12 -14.16 -13.30 -25.93
C GLY A 12 -13.19 -13.05 -24.80
N CYS A 13 -12.67 -11.83 -24.72
CA CYS A 13 -12.03 -11.29 -23.54
C CYS A 13 -13.08 -11.34 -22.43
N ARG A 14 -13.08 -12.45 -21.68
CA ARG A 14 -13.96 -12.74 -20.56
C ARG A 14 -14.04 -11.53 -19.66
N GLY A 15 -15.28 -11.17 -19.32
CA GLY A 15 -15.61 -10.01 -18.52
C GLY A 15 -14.69 -9.88 -17.33
N ASN A 16 -14.07 -8.71 -17.21
CA ASN A 16 -13.48 -8.29 -15.95
C ASN A 16 -14.65 -8.28 -14.97
N ASP A 17 -14.73 -9.28 -14.08
CA ASP A 17 -15.78 -9.35 -13.05
C ASP A 17 -15.85 -7.99 -12.37
N GLU A 18 -16.92 -7.24 -12.63
CA GLU A 18 -17.06 -5.87 -12.16
C GLU A 18 -17.20 -5.90 -10.64
N LYS A 19 -16.07 -5.80 -9.95
CA LYS A 19 -16.03 -5.92 -8.50
C LYS A 19 -16.68 -4.70 -7.88
N LYS A 20 -17.94 -4.83 -7.45
CA LYS A 20 -18.72 -3.73 -6.85
C LYS A 20 -18.10 -3.21 -5.55
N MET A 21 -17.43 -4.09 -4.80
CA MET A 21 -16.74 -3.76 -3.56
C MET A 21 -15.26 -4.08 -3.68
N LEU A 22 -14.44 -3.05 -3.57
CA LEU A 22 -12.99 -3.12 -3.52
C LEU A 22 -12.55 -3.05 -2.06
N LYS A 23 -11.58 -3.86 -1.65
CA LYS A 23 -11.08 -3.88 -0.28
C LYS A 23 -9.62 -3.44 -0.21
N CYS A 24 -9.37 -2.34 0.48
CA CYS A 24 -8.05 -1.81 0.78
C CYS A 24 -7.81 -1.88 2.30
N VAL A 25 -6.75 -2.59 2.71
CA VAL A 25 -6.35 -2.67 4.13
C VAL A 25 -5.08 -1.86 4.34
N VAL A 26 -5.03 -1.06 5.39
CA VAL A 26 -3.88 -0.21 5.74
C VAL A 26 -3.16 -0.78 6.94
N VAL A 27 -1.85 -1.03 6.81
CA VAL A 27 -0.98 -1.61 7.85
C VAL A 27 0.27 -0.74 8.03
N GLY A 28 1.03 -0.97 9.10
CA GLY A 28 2.17 -0.15 9.50
C GLY A 28 2.16 0.17 10.99
N ASP A 29 3.29 0.64 11.51
CA ASP A 29 3.49 0.92 12.95
C ASP A 29 2.41 1.83 13.56
N GLY A 30 2.35 1.84 14.89
CA GLY A 30 1.61 2.85 15.64
C GLY A 30 2.03 4.28 15.25
N ALA A 31 1.08 5.21 15.31
CA ALA A 31 1.33 6.64 15.08
C ALA A 31 1.97 7.08 13.74
N VAL A 32 2.06 6.20 12.73
CA VAL A 32 2.52 6.59 11.38
C VAL A 32 1.44 7.33 10.57
N GLY A 33 0.22 7.49 11.09
CA GLY A 33 -0.83 8.26 10.41
C GLY A 33 -1.74 7.47 9.46
N LYS A 34 -1.89 6.14 9.67
CA LYS A 34 -2.85 5.30 8.93
C LYS A 34 -4.28 5.83 9.05
N THR A 35 -4.73 6.09 10.28
CA THR A 35 -6.06 6.63 10.57
C THR A 35 -6.24 8.02 9.98
N CYS A 36 -5.25 8.91 10.14
CA CYS A 36 -5.29 10.24 9.54
C CYS A 36 -5.41 10.18 8.01
N LEU A 37 -4.65 9.28 7.36
CA LEU A 37 -4.71 9.05 5.92
C LEU A 37 -6.13 8.67 5.47
N LEU A 38 -6.75 7.71 6.17
CA LEU A 38 -8.08 7.22 5.84
C LEU A 38 -9.17 8.27 6.13
N MET A 39 -9.13 8.91 7.29
CA MET A 39 -10.10 9.95 7.68
C MET A 39 -10.02 11.16 6.74
N SER A 40 -8.81 11.62 6.40
CA SER A 40 -8.63 12.77 5.52
C SER A 40 -9.17 12.49 4.13
N TYR A 41 -8.97 11.27 3.62
CA TYR A 41 -9.51 10.89 2.31
C TYR A 41 -11.02 10.65 2.31
N ALA A 42 -11.54 9.99 3.35
CA ALA A 42 -12.95 9.60 3.39
C ALA A 42 -13.87 10.75 3.80
N ASN A 43 -13.42 11.61 4.72
CA ASN A 43 -14.27 12.57 5.43
C ASN A 43 -13.76 14.02 5.32
N ASP A 44 -12.71 14.30 4.54
CA ASP A 44 -12.10 15.63 4.43
C ASP A 44 -11.73 16.22 5.82
N ALA A 45 -11.27 15.35 6.73
CA ALA A 45 -11.06 15.68 8.14
C ALA A 45 -9.72 15.15 8.66
N PHE A 46 -9.15 15.86 9.65
CA PHE A 46 -7.94 15.44 10.34
C PHE A 46 -8.20 15.42 11.85
N PRO A 47 -7.84 14.35 12.58
CA PRO A 47 -8.11 14.27 14.01
C PRO A 47 -7.25 15.26 14.80
N GLU A 48 -7.84 15.93 15.79
CA GLU A 48 -7.13 16.86 16.68
C GLU A 48 -6.28 16.12 17.74
N GLU A 49 -6.72 14.93 18.14
CA GLU A 49 -6.06 14.10 19.15
C GLU A 49 -5.70 12.73 18.59
N TYR A 50 -4.58 12.16 19.06
CA TYR A 50 -4.17 10.81 18.69
C TYR A 50 -4.79 9.78 19.65
N VAL A 51 -5.58 8.87 19.08
CA VAL A 51 -6.09 7.67 19.76
C VAL A 51 -5.55 6.45 19.01
N PRO A 52 -4.85 5.51 19.67
CA PRO A 52 -4.40 4.28 19.02
C PRO A 52 -5.58 3.44 18.51
N THR A 53 -5.61 3.19 17.21
CA THR A 53 -6.67 2.41 16.57
C THR A 53 -6.52 0.92 16.90
N VAL A 54 -7.65 0.28 17.18
CA VAL A 54 -7.75 -1.19 17.22
C VAL A 54 -8.13 -1.70 15.83
N PHE A 55 -9.26 -1.23 15.31
CA PHE A 55 -9.77 -1.49 13.98
C PHE A 55 -10.86 -0.47 13.66
N ASP A 56 -10.85 0.09 12.46
CA ASP A 56 -11.94 0.94 11.93
C ASP A 56 -12.21 0.61 10.46
N HIS A 57 -13.40 0.98 9.98
CA HIS A 57 -13.78 0.78 8.59
C HIS A 57 -14.51 2.01 8.03
N TYR A 58 -14.02 2.49 6.89
CA TYR A 58 -14.62 3.57 6.11
C TYR A 58 -15.00 3.03 4.74
N ALA A 59 -15.99 3.64 4.08
CA ALA A 59 -16.33 3.29 2.72
C ALA A 59 -16.57 4.56 1.90
N VAL A 60 -15.94 4.62 0.72
CA VAL A 60 -16.11 5.74 -0.21
C VAL A 60 -16.54 5.23 -1.57
N THR A 61 -17.36 6.00 -2.27
CA THR A 61 -17.72 5.68 -3.66
C THR A 61 -16.70 6.32 -4.60
N VAL A 62 -16.07 5.51 -5.45
CA VAL A 62 -15.07 5.95 -6.43
C VAL A 62 -15.56 5.64 -7.83
N THR A 63 -15.20 6.47 -8.81
CA THR A 63 -15.55 6.25 -10.22
C THR A 63 -14.32 5.84 -11.02
N VAL A 64 -14.36 4.65 -11.61
CA VAL A 64 -13.27 4.06 -12.40
C VAL A 64 -13.80 3.68 -13.78
N GLY A 65 -13.23 4.26 -14.84
CA GLY A 65 -13.70 3.99 -16.21
C GLY A 65 -15.20 4.29 -16.42
N GLY A 66 -15.74 5.31 -15.73
CA GLY A 66 -17.16 5.68 -15.78
C GLY A 66 -18.09 4.81 -14.93
N LYS A 67 -17.57 3.82 -14.19
CA LYS A 67 -18.36 2.95 -13.30
C LYS A 67 -18.10 3.28 -11.84
N GLN A 68 -19.15 3.24 -11.02
CA GLN A 68 -19.04 3.44 -9.58
C GLN A 68 -18.69 2.14 -8.87
N HIS A 69 -17.72 2.21 -7.97
CA HIS A 69 -17.30 1.13 -7.09
C HIS A 69 -17.31 1.63 -5.65
N LEU A 70 -17.64 0.74 -4.70
CA LEU A 70 -17.47 1.01 -3.28
C LEU A 70 -16.05 0.57 -2.88
N LEU A 71 -15.22 1.50 -2.43
CA LEU A 71 -13.92 1.21 -1.85
C LEU A 71 -14.05 1.15 -0.34
N GLY A 72 -13.97 -0.06 0.22
CA GLY A 72 -13.84 -0.30 1.66
C GLY A 72 -12.40 -0.09 2.11
N LEU A 73 -12.23 0.77 3.10
CA LEU A 73 -10.96 1.18 3.70
C LEU A 73 -10.90 0.63 5.11
N TYR A 74 -9.98 -0.29 5.36
CA TYR A 74 -9.87 -1.02 6.61
C TYR A 74 -8.63 -0.54 7.35
N ASP A 75 -8.84 0.18 8.45
CA ASP A 75 -7.80 0.65 9.34
C ASP A 75 -7.45 -0.44 10.36
N THR A 76 -6.17 -0.55 10.70
CA THR A 76 -5.69 -1.61 11.58
C THR A 76 -4.78 -1.09 12.68
N ALA A 77 -4.73 -1.82 13.80
CA ALA A 77 -3.80 -1.53 14.88
C ALA A 77 -2.34 -1.64 14.43
N GLY A 78 -1.55 -0.62 14.78
CA GLY A 78 -0.09 -0.63 14.58
C GLY A 78 0.70 -1.10 15.79
N GLN A 79 0.03 -1.52 16.86
CA GLN A 79 0.66 -2.00 18.10
C GLN A 79 0.81 -3.52 18.07
N GLU A 80 1.89 -4.02 18.66
CA GLU A 80 2.20 -5.46 18.73
C GLU A 80 1.16 -6.27 19.49
N ASP A 81 0.51 -5.67 20.50
CA ASP A 81 -0.54 -6.30 21.31
C ASP A 81 -1.71 -6.83 20.46
N TYR A 82 -1.91 -6.27 19.25
CA TYR A 82 -2.96 -6.65 18.32
C TYR A 82 -2.48 -7.54 17.18
N ASN A 83 -1.23 -8.04 17.21
CA ASN A 83 -0.66 -8.90 16.16
C ASN A 83 -1.51 -10.14 15.86
N GLN A 84 -2.23 -10.69 16.86
CA GLN A 84 -3.10 -11.84 16.64
C GLN A 84 -4.47 -11.47 16.06
N LEU A 85 -4.95 -10.24 16.31
CA LEU A 85 -6.27 -9.78 15.86
C LEU A 85 -6.20 -9.13 14.48
N ARG A 86 -5.10 -8.43 14.17
CA ARG A 86 -4.90 -7.71 12.91
C ARG A 86 -5.13 -8.60 11.67
N PRO A 87 -4.61 -9.84 11.58
CA PRO A 87 -4.80 -10.69 10.41
C PRO A 87 -6.25 -11.09 10.14
N LEU A 88 -7.16 -10.99 11.13
CA LEU A 88 -8.58 -11.23 10.91
C LEU A 88 -9.19 -10.24 9.89
N SER A 89 -8.55 -9.10 9.68
CA SER A 89 -8.95 -8.10 8.68
C SER A 89 -8.47 -8.43 7.26
N TYR A 90 -7.56 -9.39 7.07
CA TYR A 90 -6.87 -9.63 5.78
C TYR A 90 -7.59 -10.48 4.74
N PRO A 91 -8.51 -11.40 5.09
CA PRO A 91 -9.21 -12.18 4.09
C PRO A 91 -9.92 -11.29 3.06
N ASN A 92 -9.82 -11.69 1.79
CA ASN A 92 -10.43 -11.01 0.64
C ASN A 92 -9.91 -9.59 0.34
N THR A 93 -8.76 -9.20 0.91
CA THR A 93 -8.11 -7.92 0.56
C THR A 93 -7.65 -7.90 -0.89
N ASP A 94 -7.93 -6.80 -1.60
CA ASP A 94 -7.51 -6.59 -2.98
C ASP A 94 -6.16 -5.87 -3.08
N VAL A 95 -5.90 -4.96 -2.15
CA VAL A 95 -4.64 -4.22 -2.06
C VAL A 95 -4.34 -3.87 -0.61
N PHE A 96 -3.06 -3.91 -0.25
CA PHE A 96 -2.59 -3.33 1.02
C PHE A 96 -1.89 -1.98 0.78
N LEU A 97 -2.11 -1.04 1.69
CA LEU A 97 -1.22 0.10 1.88
C LEU A 97 -0.32 -0.19 3.08
N ILE A 98 0.99 -0.21 2.85
CA ILE A 98 1.97 -0.32 3.94
C ILE A 98 2.50 1.08 4.23
N CYS A 99 2.16 1.62 5.39
CA CYS A 99 2.53 2.96 5.79
C CYS A 99 3.74 2.96 6.72
N PHE A 100 4.66 3.89 6.48
CA PHE A 100 5.65 4.34 7.44
C PHE A 100 5.67 5.86 7.47
N SER A 101 6.09 6.46 8.57
CA SER A 101 6.24 7.93 8.62
C SER A 101 7.63 8.34 8.15
N VAL A 102 7.70 9.35 7.26
CA VAL A 102 8.99 9.86 6.77
C VAL A 102 9.82 10.53 7.87
N VAL A 103 9.23 10.76 9.06
CA VAL A 103 9.90 11.32 10.25
C VAL A 103 9.98 10.32 11.41
N ASN A 104 9.76 9.03 11.13
CA ASN A 104 10.00 7.92 12.04
C ASN A 104 10.81 6.82 11.33
N PRO A 105 12.15 6.91 11.33
CA PRO A 105 13.04 5.93 10.71
C PRO A 105 12.82 4.48 11.17
N ALA A 106 12.46 4.24 12.44
CA ALA A 106 12.15 2.89 12.92
C ALA A 106 10.99 2.26 12.14
N SER A 107 9.91 3.04 11.91
CA SER A 107 8.75 2.56 11.14
C SER A 107 9.08 2.19 9.69
N TYR A 108 10.12 2.79 9.11
CA TYR A 108 10.61 2.43 7.78
C TYR A 108 11.33 1.08 7.78
N HIS A 109 12.13 0.79 8.81
CA HIS A 109 12.81 -0.50 8.96
C HIS A 109 11.80 -1.63 9.19
N ASN A 110 10.81 -1.40 10.05
CA ASN A 110 9.75 -2.36 10.36
C ASN A 110 8.92 -2.77 9.14
N VAL A 111 8.87 -1.96 8.08
CA VAL A 111 8.25 -2.38 6.80
C VAL A 111 8.87 -3.69 6.29
N GLN A 112 10.20 -3.78 6.27
CA GLN A 112 10.89 -4.95 5.76
C GLN A 112 11.01 -6.06 6.82
N GLU A 113 11.14 -5.69 8.09
CA GLU A 113 11.41 -6.61 9.19
C GLU A 113 10.14 -7.28 9.73
N GLU A 114 8.98 -6.61 9.64
CA GLU A 114 7.74 -7.05 10.28
C GLU A 114 6.56 -7.09 9.30
N TRP A 115 6.22 -5.95 8.69
CA TRP A 115 4.98 -5.81 7.91
C TRP A 115 4.98 -6.63 6.62
N VAL A 116 6.06 -6.60 5.85
CA VAL A 116 6.17 -7.39 4.62
C VAL A 116 6.23 -8.90 4.91
N PRO A 117 7.00 -9.38 5.91
CA PRO A 117 6.94 -10.77 6.35
C PRO A 117 5.52 -11.21 6.74
N GLU A 118 4.80 -10.44 7.56
CA GLU A 118 3.43 -10.77 7.97
C GLU A 118 2.49 -10.88 6.77
N LEU A 119 2.51 -9.90 5.85
CA LEU A 119 1.67 -9.93 4.65
C LEU A 119 2.03 -11.08 3.70
N LYS A 120 3.31 -11.47 3.64
CA LYS A 120 3.73 -12.61 2.82
C LYS A 120 3.30 -13.95 3.42
N ASP A 121 3.23 -14.06 4.73
CA ASP A 121 2.74 -15.25 5.43
C ASP A 121 1.21 -15.38 5.30
N CYS A 122 0.49 -14.28 5.56
CA CYS A 122 -0.97 -14.29 5.56
C CYS A 122 -1.58 -14.23 4.15
N MET A 123 -1.06 -13.36 3.27
CA MET A 123 -1.68 -12.99 1.98
C MET A 123 -0.64 -12.88 0.83
N PRO A 124 0.10 -13.96 0.51
CA PRO A 124 1.27 -13.93 -0.40
C PRO A 124 1.01 -13.39 -1.83
N HIS A 125 -0.25 -13.43 -2.26
CA HIS A 125 -0.67 -13.07 -3.61
C HIS A 125 -1.24 -11.66 -3.73
N VAL A 126 -1.51 -10.98 -2.61
CA VAL A 126 -2.12 -9.65 -2.63
C VAL A 126 -1.03 -8.59 -2.88
N PRO A 127 -1.23 -7.66 -3.84
CA PRO A 127 -0.30 -6.58 -4.07
C PRO A 127 -0.34 -5.55 -2.93
N TYR A 128 0.78 -4.86 -2.73
CA TYR A 128 0.88 -3.74 -1.79
C TYR A 128 1.59 -2.54 -2.40
N VAL A 129 1.16 -1.36 -1.96
CA VAL A 129 1.77 -0.06 -2.26
C VAL A 129 2.45 0.46 -1.00
N LEU A 130 3.67 0.96 -1.13
CA LEU A 130 4.41 1.55 -0.01
C LEU A 130 4.12 3.04 0.10
N ILE A 131 3.73 3.51 1.28
CA ILE A 131 3.31 4.90 1.52
C ILE A 131 4.20 5.54 2.59
N GLY A 132 4.91 6.60 2.22
CA GLY A 132 5.60 7.49 3.15
C GLY A 132 4.65 8.61 3.60
N THR A 133 4.21 8.55 4.85
CA THR A 133 3.25 9.50 5.42
C THR A 133 3.95 10.65 6.15
N GLN A 134 3.17 11.67 6.52
CA GLN A 134 3.61 12.80 7.35
C GLN A 134 4.70 13.67 6.71
N ILE A 135 4.65 13.85 5.38
CA ILE A 135 5.65 14.69 4.68
C ILE A 135 5.61 16.18 5.07
N ASP A 136 4.52 16.64 5.68
CA ASP A 136 4.42 17.97 6.28
C ASP A 136 5.38 18.15 7.46
N LEU A 137 5.78 17.06 8.12
CA LEU A 137 6.72 17.09 9.24
C LEU A 137 8.19 17.01 8.80
N ARG A 138 8.48 16.72 7.52
CA ARG A 138 9.84 16.52 7.02
C ARG A 138 10.73 17.74 7.27
N ASP A 139 10.17 18.93 7.09
CA ASP A 139 10.87 20.21 7.27
C ASP A 139 10.41 20.97 8.53
N ASP A 140 9.60 20.34 9.38
CA ASP A 140 9.10 20.95 10.62
C ASP A 140 10.26 21.14 11.63
N PRO A 141 10.53 22.37 12.12
CA PRO A 141 11.66 22.64 12.99
C PRO A 141 11.67 21.82 14.29
N LYS A 142 10.49 21.55 14.88
CA LYS A 142 10.39 20.76 16.11
C LYS A 142 10.73 19.29 15.84
N THR A 143 10.20 18.75 14.75
CA THR A 143 10.49 17.38 14.30
C THR A 143 11.95 17.20 13.95
N LEU A 144 12.55 18.16 13.24
CA LEU A 144 13.98 18.17 12.91
C LEU A 144 14.85 18.22 14.17
N ALA A 145 14.50 19.06 15.15
CA ALA A 145 15.23 19.13 16.42
C ALA A 145 15.15 17.81 17.20
N ARG A 146 13.97 17.17 17.26
CA ARG A 146 13.78 15.86 17.90
C ARG A 146 14.63 14.78 17.22
N LEU A 147 14.59 14.69 15.89
CA LEU A 147 15.37 13.71 15.14
C LEU A 147 16.86 13.93 15.32
N LEU A 148 17.33 15.18 15.26
CA LEU A 148 18.74 15.51 15.49
C LEU A 148 19.21 15.10 16.90
N TYR A 149 18.39 15.31 17.93
CA TYR A 149 18.67 14.84 19.28
C TYR A 149 18.84 13.31 19.34
N MET A 150 18.04 12.58 18.56
CA MET A 150 18.14 11.12 18.41
C MET A 150 19.24 10.67 17.43
N LYS A 151 20.02 11.61 16.86
CA LYS A 151 21.01 11.36 15.79
C LYS A 151 20.41 10.76 14.51
N GLU A 152 19.14 11.04 14.28
CA GLU A 152 18.39 10.64 13.09
C GLU A 152 18.12 11.82 12.16
N LYS A 153 17.59 11.51 10.97
CA LYS A 153 17.15 12.50 9.98
C LYS A 153 15.85 12.01 9.34
N PRO A 154 15.00 12.91 8.82
CA PRO A 154 13.88 12.51 7.99
C PRO A 154 14.33 11.68 6.80
N LEU A 155 13.48 10.73 6.39
CA LEU A 155 13.68 9.91 5.21
C LEU A 155 13.39 10.74 3.96
N THR A 156 14.27 10.60 2.96
CA THR A 156 14.08 11.21 1.65
C THR A 156 13.22 10.33 0.76
N TYR A 157 12.74 10.91 -0.34
CA TYR A 157 11.97 10.17 -1.34
C TYR A 157 12.74 8.97 -1.90
N GLU A 158 14.07 9.11 -2.08
CA GLU A 158 14.94 8.04 -2.59
C GLU A 158 15.00 6.83 -1.65
N HIS A 159 14.89 7.03 -0.32
CA HIS A 159 14.81 5.91 0.62
C HIS A 159 13.56 5.07 0.35
N GLY A 160 12.39 5.70 0.23
CA GLY A 160 11.14 4.99 -0.06
C GLY A 160 11.14 4.29 -1.42
N VAL A 161 11.71 4.91 -2.47
CA VAL A 161 11.88 4.25 -3.78
C VAL A 161 12.76 3.00 -3.68
N LYS A 162 13.87 3.08 -2.94
CA LYS A 162 14.75 1.93 -2.71
C LYS A 162 14.03 0.82 -1.95
N LEU A 163 13.31 1.15 -0.89
CA LEU A 163 12.54 0.20 -0.09
C LEU A 163 11.46 -0.48 -0.92
N ALA A 164 10.64 0.27 -1.65
CA ALA A 164 9.58 -0.28 -2.49
C ALA A 164 10.11 -1.30 -3.51
N LYS A 165 11.26 -1.01 -4.12
CA LYS A 165 11.93 -1.96 -5.02
C LYS A 165 12.43 -3.20 -4.28
N ALA A 166 13.04 -3.04 -3.10
CA ALA A 166 13.56 -4.14 -2.30
C ALA A 166 12.45 -5.10 -1.82
N ILE A 167 11.32 -4.56 -1.40
CA ILE A 167 10.19 -5.38 -0.90
C ILE A 167 9.28 -5.89 -2.02
N GLY A 168 9.41 -5.38 -3.24
CA GLY A 168 8.55 -5.74 -4.37
C GLY A 168 7.15 -5.12 -4.31
N ALA A 169 7.05 -3.91 -3.75
CA ALA A 169 5.83 -3.12 -3.80
C ALA A 169 5.52 -2.66 -5.24
N GLN A 170 4.26 -2.35 -5.50
CA GLN A 170 3.78 -1.87 -6.80
C GLN A 170 4.39 -0.52 -7.17
N CYS A 171 4.55 0.36 -6.18
CA CYS A 171 5.28 1.61 -6.26
C CYS A 171 5.49 2.18 -4.84
N TYR A 172 6.11 3.37 -4.80
CA TYR A 172 6.23 4.20 -3.62
C TYR A 172 5.52 5.53 -3.87
N LEU A 173 4.74 6.00 -2.90
CA LEU A 173 4.11 7.32 -2.90
C LEU A 173 4.32 7.99 -1.55
N GLU A 174 4.27 9.31 -1.55
CA GLU A 174 4.35 10.12 -0.34
C GLU A 174 3.10 10.98 -0.19
N CYS A 175 2.65 11.15 1.04
CA CYS A 175 1.53 12.03 1.32
C CYS A 175 1.57 12.68 2.70
N SER A 176 0.80 13.75 2.84
CA SER A 176 0.44 14.37 4.11
C SER A 176 -1.08 14.31 4.22
N ALA A 177 -1.57 13.66 5.28
CA ALA A 177 -3.00 13.68 5.59
C ALA A 177 -3.47 15.06 6.05
N LEU A 178 -2.58 15.82 6.70
CA LEU A 178 -2.87 17.17 7.21
C LEU A 178 -3.06 18.19 6.07
N THR A 179 -2.15 18.20 5.10
CA THR A 179 -2.18 19.15 3.97
C THR A 179 -2.85 18.58 2.72
N GLN A 180 -3.25 17.30 2.78
CA GLN A 180 -3.76 16.49 1.66
C GLN A 180 -2.81 16.35 0.45
N LYS A 181 -1.57 16.85 0.55
CA LYS A 181 -0.56 16.67 -0.50
C LYS A 181 -0.35 15.18 -0.74
N GLY A 182 -0.50 14.74 -2.00
CA GLY A 182 -0.32 13.35 -2.41
C GLY A 182 -1.46 12.39 -2.03
N LEU A 183 -2.43 12.83 -1.23
CA LEU A 183 -3.47 11.97 -0.65
C LEU A 183 -4.30 11.26 -1.73
N LYS A 184 -4.85 12.00 -2.70
CA LYS A 184 -5.63 11.42 -3.79
C LYS A 184 -4.81 10.42 -4.61
N ALA A 185 -3.52 10.71 -4.86
CA ALA A 185 -2.65 9.85 -5.65
C ALA A 185 -2.44 8.47 -5.00
N VAL A 186 -2.40 8.41 -3.66
CA VAL A 186 -2.32 7.14 -2.91
C VAL A 186 -3.51 6.24 -3.22
N PHE A 187 -4.73 6.76 -3.16
CA PHE A 187 -5.93 5.96 -3.38
C PHE A 187 -6.22 5.70 -4.86
N ASP A 188 -5.88 6.64 -5.75
CA ASP A 188 -5.90 6.39 -7.19
C ASP A 188 -4.98 5.21 -7.55
N GLU A 189 -3.76 5.17 -7.01
CA GLU A 189 -2.82 4.07 -7.26
C GLU A 189 -3.24 2.75 -6.59
N ALA A 190 -3.87 2.81 -5.41
CA ALA A 190 -4.45 1.63 -4.78
C ALA A 190 -5.52 1.01 -5.69
N ILE A 191 -6.43 1.84 -6.24
CA ILE A 191 -7.47 1.42 -7.17
C ILE A 191 -6.85 0.88 -8.47
N LEU A 192 -5.87 1.59 -9.04
CA LEU A 192 -5.16 1.13 -10.24
C LEU A 192 -4.47 -0.22 -10.01
N THR A 193 -3.88 -0.43 -8.83
CA THR A 193 -3.24 -1.69 -8.43
C THR A 193 -4.23 -2.84 -8.37
N ILE A 194 -5.47 -2.59 -7.91
CA ILE A 194 -6.51 -3.62 -7.84
C ILE A 194 -6.90 -4.10 -9.25
N PHE A 195 -7.10 -3.17 -10.19
CA PHE A 195 -7.50 -3.52 -11.55
C PHE A 195 -6.35 -3.96 -12.45
N HIS A 196 -5.13 -3.45 -12.20
CA HIS A 196 -3.96 -3.64 -13.06
C HIS A 196 -2.69 -3.87 -12.24
N PRO A 197 -2.62 -4.96 -11.45
CA PRO A 197 -1.43 -5.24 -10.65
C PRO A 197 -0.22 -5.47 -11.57
N LYS A 198 0.90 -4.80 -11.30
CA LYS A 198 2.15 -5.00 -12.04
C LYS A 198 2.65 -6.42 -11.78
N LYS A 199 3.00 -7.13 -12.86
CA LYS A 199 3.54 -8.50 -12.76
C LYS A 199 4.87 -8.47 -12.02
N LYS A 200 5.01 -9.30 -10.98
CA LYS A 200 6.30 -9.56 -10.33
C LYS A 200 7.26 -10.13 -11.37
N LYS A 201 8.45 -9.55 -11.51
CA LYS A 201 9.52 -10.16 -12.31
C LYS A 201 9.84 -11.51 -11.66
N LYS A 202 9.63 -12.62 -12.39
CA LYS A 202 10.13 -13.93 -11.94
C LYS A 202 11.64 -13.79 -11.77
N ARG A 203 12.15 -14.06 -10.56
CA ARG A 203 13.57 -14.38 -10.42
C ARG A 203 13.77 -15.62 -11.29
N CYS A 204 14.55 -15.52 -12.36
CA CYS A 204 15.09 -16.71 -12.99
C CYS A 204 15.78 -17.47 -11.86
N SER A 205 15.24 -18.61 -11.48
CA SER A 205 15.97 -19.57 -10.67
C SER A 205 17.23 -19.85 -11.47
N GLU A 206 18.37 -19.33 -11.02
CA GLU A 206 19.68 -19.75 -11.50
C GLU A 206 19.76 -21.24 -11.20
N GLY A 207 19.39 -22.00 -12.23
CA GLY A 207 19.46 -23.45 -12.23
C GLY A 207 20.92 -23.83 -12.11
N HIS A 208 21.23 -24.50 -11.01
CA HIS A 208 22.22 -25.55 -10.91
C HIS A 208 23.56 -25.30 -11.60
N SER A 209 24.51 -24.88 -10.76
CA SER A 209 25.92 -25.26 -10.83
C SER A 209 26.10 -26.63 -11.51
N CYS A 210 26.49 -26.60 -12.78
CA CYS A 210 27.14 -27.71 -13.46
C CYS A 210 28.58 -27.27 -13.73
N CYS A 211 29.33 -26.99 -12.66
CA CYS A 211 30.78 -26.88 -12.72
C CYS A 211 31.36 -28.28 -12.86
N SER A 212 31.45 -28.75 -14.10
CA SER A 212 32.36 -29.83 -14.48
C SER A 212 33.78 -29.25 -14.41
N ILE A 213 34.46 -29.44 -13.29
CA ILE A 213 35.90 -29.22 -13.19
C ILE A 213 36.55 -30.51 -13.69
N ILE A 214 37.31 -30.35 -14.78
CA ILE A 214 38.22 -31.32 -15.38
C ILE A 214 39.30 -31.70 -14.37
#